data_AF-A0A7C1NTT2-F1
#
_entry.id   AF-A0A7C1NTT2-F1
#
_cell.length_a   1.000
_cell.length_b   1.000
_cell.length_c   1.000
_cell.angle_alpha   90.00
_cell.angle_beta   90.00
_cell.angle_gamma   90.00
#
_symmetry.space_group_name_H-M   'P 1'
#
loop_
_entity.id
_entity.type
_entity.pdbx_description
1 polymer ?
#
loop_
_entity_poly.entity_id
_entity_poly.type
_entity_poly.pdbx_seq_one_letter_code
_entity_poly.pdbx_strand_id
1 'polypeptide(L)'
;MVQPTKGHEAGGASEADITSELESTKDSETLNKKYFELLDSLLNDKKNSAIKKHPELISAYKALEVYETYFLAGGNWDEVGAIEFKKKMAKTIISKLVKGNDSSELQTPKEEGS
;
A
#
# COMPACT_ATOMS: atom_id res chain seq x y z
N MET A 1 17.62 -52.27 -31.98
CA MET A 1 17.52 -53.22 -30.85
C MET A 1 18.49 -52.69 -29.79
N VAL A 2 18.10 -52.13 -28.65
CA VAL A 2 17.17 -52.60 -27.61
C VAL A 2 16.75 -51.39 -26.75
N GLN A 3 15.47 -51.32 -26.38
CA GLN A 3 15.05 -50.89 -25.04
C GLN A 3 14.69 -52.18 -24.28
N PRO A 4 14.77 -52.25 -22.92
CA PRO A 4 13.62 -51.85 -22.09
C PRO A 4 13.89 -51.42 -20.61
N THR A 5 12.98 -50.56 -20.11
CA THR A 5 12.26 -50.52 -18.80
C THR A 5 12.95 -50.45 -17.41
N LYS A 6 12.57 -49.36 -16.69
CA LYS A 6 11.80 -49.30 -15.41
C LYS A 6 12.39 -49.77 -14.05
N GLY A 7 12.41 -48.81 -13.12
CA GLY A 7 12.16 -48.90 -11.66
C GLY A 7 12.14 -47.45 -11.14
N HIS A 8 11.07 -46.83 -10.62
CA HIS A 8 10.12 -47.07 -9.51
C HIS A 8 10.75 -47.18 -8.11
N GLU A 9 10.11 -46.44 -7.17
CA GLU A 9 10.35 -46.30 -5.72
C GLU A 9 11.36 -45.19 -5.35
N ALA A 10 11.15 -44.27 -4.41
CA ALA A 10 10.12 -44.03 -3.40
C ALA A 10 10.13 -42.52 -3.10
N GLY A 11 9.00 -41.88 -2.79
CA GLY A 11 8.68 -41.59 -1.39
C GLY A 11 9.48 -40.39 -0.85
N GLY A 12 8.89 -39.20 -0.90
CA GLY A 12 9.47 -37.99 -0.31
C GLY A 12 8.52 -36.82 -0.46
N ALA A 13 7.58 -36.70 0.47
CA ALA A 13 6.77 -35.51 0.63
C ALA A 13 7.70 -34.30 0.85
N SER A 14 7.76 -33.40 -0.12
CA SER A 14 8.21 -32.01 0.11
C SER A 14 6.98 -31.12 0.08
N GLU A 15 6.15 -31.23 1.12
CA GLU A 15 5.18 -30.19 1.51
C GLU A 15 5.91 -29.03 2.22
N ALA A 16 6.95 -28.51 1.58
CA ALA A 16 7.73 -27.41 2.13
C ALA A 16 8.30 -26.59 0.98
N ASP A 17 7.41 -25.96 0.20
CA ASP A 17 7.71 -24.69 -0.49
C ASP A 17 6.50 -24.03 -1.19
N ILE A 18 5.26 -24.48 -0.95
CA ILE A 18 4.06 -23.88 -1.59
C ILE A 18 3.46 -22.72 -0.78
N THR A 19 3.99 -22.44 0.41
CA THR A 19 3.50 -21.37 1.28
C THR A 19 4.02 -19.99 0.87
N SER A 20 5.24 -19.88 0.34
CA SER A 20 5.86 -18.56 0.07
C SER A 20 5.30 -17.85 -1.17
N GLU A 21 4.94 -18.58 -2.25
CA GLU A 21 4.34 -17.97 -3.46
C GLU A 21 2.84 -17.66 -3.28
N LEU A 22 2.15 -18.42 -2.43
CA LEU A 22 0.71 -18.28 -2.22
C LEU A 22 0.36 -17.24 -1.14
N GLU A 23 1.28 -16.97 -0.20
CA GLU A 23 1.22 -15.78 0.68
C GLU A 23 1.47 -14.50 -0.13
N SER A 24 2.55 -14.44 -0.93
CA SER A 24 2.91 -13.22 -1.67
C SER A 24 1.83 -12.73 -2.63
N THR A 25 1.03 -13.63 -3.22
CA THR A 25 -0.07 -13.26 -4.11
C THR A 25 -1.28 -12.73 -3.34
N LYS A 26 -1.64 -13.34 -2.21
CA LYS A 26 -2.75 -12.89 -1.34
C LYS A 26 -2.45 -11.58 -0.64
N ASP A 27 -1.21 -11.37 -0.20
CA ASP A 27 -0.77 -10.11 0.38
C ASP A 27 -0.86 -8.97 -0.63
N SER A 28 -0.41 -9.22 -1.87
CA SER A 28 -0.51 -8.22 -2.94
C SER A 28 -1.96 -7.84 -3.27
N GLU A 29 -2.88 -8.81 -3.30
CA GLU A 29 -4.31 -8.58 -3.55
C GLU A 29 -4.96 -7.81 -2.39
N THR A 30 -4.60 -8.15 -1.15
CA THR A 30 -5.10 -7.49 0.06
C THR A 30 -4.64 -6.04 0.15
N LEU A 31 -3.36 -5.77 -0.11
CA LEU A 31 -2.81 -4.41 -0.17
C LEU A 31 -3.44 -3.60 -1.30
N ASN A 32 -3.71 -4.23 -2.45
CA ASN A 32 -4.36 -3.59 -3.58
C ASN A 32 -5.81 -3.18 -3.25
N LYS A 33 -6.57 -4.09 -2.62
CA LYS A 33 -7.93 -3.79 -2.15
C LYS A 33 -7.94 -2.67 -1.13
N LYS A 34 -7.06 -2.74 -0.12
CA LYS A 34 -6.92 -1.69 0.91
C LYS A 34 -6.54 -0.34 0.29
N TYR A 35 -5.64 -0.33 -0.68
CA TYR A 35 -5.26 0.87 -1.42
C TYR A 35 -6.47 1.53 -2.08
N PHE A 36 -7.31 0.77 -2.79
CA PHE A 36 -8.48 1.33 -3.45
C PHE A 36 -9.55 1.82 -2.47
N GLU A 37 -9.80 1.08 -1.39
CA GLU A 37 -10.75 1.46 -0.35
C GLU A 37 -10.37 2.77 0.37
N LEU A 38 -9.09 2.89 0.74
CA LEU A 38 -8.57 4.11 1.38
C LEU A 38 -8.57 5.29 0.42
N LEU A 39 -8.22 5.06 -0.85
CA LEU A 39 -8.22 6.12 -1.86
C LEU A 39 -9.63 6.64 -2.14
N ASP A 40 -10.62 5.74 -2.24
CA ASP A 40 -12.01 6.10 -2.42
C ASP A 40 -12.54 6.92 -1.23
N SER A 41 -12.30 6.43 -0.01
CA SER A 41 -12.67 7.15 1.21
C SER A 41 -12.01 8.52 1.31
N LEU A 42 -10.72 8.64 0.94
CA LEU A 42 -10.00 9.92 1.00
C LEU A 42 -10.59 10.97 0.06
N LEU A 43 -11.03 10.56 -1.14
CA LEU A 43 -11.47 11.46 -2.21
C LEU A 43 -12.97 11.76 -2.17
N ASN A 44 -13.80 10.80 -1.76
CA ASN A 44 -15.24 10.86 -1.93
C ASN A 44 -16.02 11.00 -0.62
N ASP A 45 -15.49 10.52 0.51
CA ASP A 45 -16.16 10.64 1.80
C ASP A 45 -15.87 11.98 2.48
N LYS A 46 -16.81 12.42 3.34
CA LYS A 46 -16.53 13.51 4.29
C LYS A 46 -15.39 13.10 5.22
N LYS A 47 -14.41 13.98 5.43
CA LYS A 47 -13.22 13.76 6.27
C LYS A 47 -13.51 13.03 7.59
N ASN A 48 -14.47 13.49 8.38
CA ASN A 48 -14.79 12.86 9.66
C ASN A 48 -15.37 11.44 9.52
N SER A 49 -16.15 11.18 8.47
CA SER A 49 -16.69 9.86 8.18
C SER A 49 -15.60 8.91 7.71
N ALA A 50 -14.73 9.37 6.81
CA ALA A 50 -13.59 8.62 6.31
C ALA A 50 -12.63 8.24 7.45
N ILE A 51 -12.28 9.19 8.32
CA ILE A 51 -11.41 8.95 9.49
C ILE A 51 -12.04 7.97 10.47
N LYS A 52 -13.37 8.02 10.66
CA LYS A 52 -14.06 7.08 11.54
C LYS A 52 -14.02 5.64 11.01
N LYS A 53 -14.09 5.45 9.69
CA LYS A 53 -13.94 4.14 9.03
C LYS A 53 -12.49 3.67 8.99
N HIS A 54 -11.58 4.60 8.70
CA HIS A 54 -10.15 4.35 8.46
C HIS A 54 -9.31 5.40 9.22
N PRO A 55 -9.00 5.16 10.51
CA PRO A 55 -8.21 6.09 11.31
C PRO A 55 -6.82 6.38 10.70
N GLU A 56 -6.27 5.47 9.89
CA GLU A 56 -5.00 5.70 9.18
C GLU A 56 -5.05 6.87 8.19
N LEU A 57 -6.25 7.29 7.73
CA LEU A 57 -6.40 8.42 6.83
C LEU A 57 -6.11 9.77 7.50
N ILE A 58 -5.98 9.85 8.83
CA ILE A 58 -5.65 11.10 9.53
C ILE A 58 -4.36 11.72 8.97
N SER A 59 -3.32 10.91 8.78
CA SER A 59 -2.03 11.37 8.23
C SER A 59 -2.18 11.76 6.76
N ALA A 60 -2.99 11.03 6.00
CA ALA A 60 -3.24 11.30 4.59
C ALA A 60 -3.96 12.65 4.37
N TYR A 61 -4.97 12.95 5.19
CA TYR A 61 -5.65 14.25 5.16
C TYR A 61 -4.71 15.40 5.51
N LYS A 62 -3.88 15.24 6.55
CA LYS A 62 -2.87 16.27 6.90
C LYS A 62 -1.89 16.51 5.75
N ALA A 63 -1.41 15.44 5.11
CA ALA A 63 -0.52 15.57 3.96
C ALA A 63 -1.20 16.30 2.80
N LEU A 64 -2.44 15.95 2.46
CA LEU A 64 -3.20 16.64 1.42
C LEU A 64 -3.40 18.14 1.74
N GLU A 65 -3.75 18.50 2.98
CA GLU A 65 -3.92 19.90 3.39
C GLU A 65 -2.64 20.72 3.21
N VAL A 66 -1.48 20.13 3.52
CA VAL A 66 -0.18 20.77 3.25
C VAL A 66 0.01 20.98 1.76
N TYR A 67 -0.26 19.97 0.92
CA TYR A 67 -0.14 20.12 -0.52
C TYR A 67 -1.09 21.18 -1.09
N GLU A 68 -2.34 21.22 -0.65
CA GLU A 68 -3.31 22.23 -1.06
C GLU A 68 -2.83 23.64 -0.66
N THR A 69 -2.35 23.80 0.57
CA THR A 69 -1.88 25.11 1.09
C THR A 69 -0.63 25.61 0.35
N TYR A 70 0.35 24.75 0.08
CA TYR A 70 1.62 25.21 -0.51
C TYR A 70 1.63 25.22 -2.04
N PHE A 71 0.89 24.31 -2.69
CA PHE A 71 0.95 24.16 -4.15
C PHE A 71 -0.26 24.74 -4.85
N LEU A 72 -1.48 24.59 -4.29
CA LEU A 72 -2.68 25.12 -4.93
C LEU A 72 -2.92 26.58 -4.56
N ALA A 73 -2.72 26.98 -3.30
CA ALA A 73 -2.99 28.37 -2.89
C ALA A 73 -2.00 29.40 -3.48
N GLY A 74 -0.82 28.96 -3.95
CA GLY A 74 0.20 29.84 -4.55
C GLY A 74 0.26 29.82 -6.07
N GLY A 75 -0.54 28.99 -6.74
CA GLY A 75 -0.48 28.81 -8.20
C GLY A 75 -1.73 29.30 -8.91
N ASN A 76 -1.60 29.69 -10.17
CA ASN A 76 -2.74 30.03 -11.03
C ASN A 76 -3.29 28.74 -11.66
N TRP A 77 -4.07 27.99 -10.88
CA TRP A 77 -4.66 26.72 -11.29
C TRP A 77 -6.06 26.94 -11.85
N ASP A 78 -6.36 26.30 -12.98
CA ASP A 78 -7.75 26.07 -13.35
C ASP A 78 -8.36 24.92 -12.50
N GLU A 79 -9.69 24.87 -12.47
CA GLU A 79 -10.43 23.91 -11.65
C GLU A 79 -10.09 22.45 -12.01
N VAL A 80 -9.88 22.15 -13.28
CA VAL A 80 -9.57 20.80 -13.76
C VAL A 80 -8.18 20.39 -13.29
N GLY A 81 -7.18 21.26 -13.47
CA GLY A 81 -5.81 21.03 -13.06
C GLY A 81 -5.67 20.86 -11.54
N ALA A 82 -6.40 21.66 -10.75
CA ALA A 82 -6.44 21.50 -9.30
C ALA A 82 -7.02 20.13 -8.88
N ILE A 83 -8.09 19.69 -9.53
CA ILE A 83 -8.72 18.38 -9.28
C ILE A 83 -7.76 17.23 -9.65
N GLU A 84 -7.11 17.31 -10.82
CA GLU A 84 -6.16 16.29 -11.26
C GLU A 84 -4.93 16.21 -10.35
N PHE A 85 -4.40 17.36 -9.94
CA PHE A 85 -3.29 17.43 -8.99
C PHE A 85 -3.67 16.77 -7.67
N LYS A 86 -4.84 17.12 -7.10
CA LYS A 86 -5.34 16.52 -5.86
C LYS A 86 -5.47 15.00 -5.98
N LYS A 87 -6.04 14.49 -7.07
CA LYS A 87 -6.14 13.03 -7.34
C LYS A 87 -4.76 12.37 -7.41
N LYS A 88 -3.80 13.00 -8.08
CA LYS A 88 -2.42 12.48 -8.18
C LYS A 88 -1.75 12.42 -6.81
N MET A 89 -1.90 13.46 -6.01
CA MET A 89 -1.35 13.52 -4.66
C MET A 89 -2.00 12.48 -3.72
N ALA A 90 -3.32 12.33 -3.78
CA ALA A 90 -4.03 11.31 -3.00
C ALA A 90 -3.53 9.89 -3.32
N LYS A 91 -3.34 9.55 -4.60
CA LYS A 91 -2.76 8.25 -5.02
C LYS A 91 -1.37 8.04 -4.43
N THR A 92 -0.50 9.05 -4.49
CA THR A 92 0.86 8.96 -3.94
C THR A 92 0.85 8.77 -2.42
N ILE A 93 0.01 9.52 -1.71
CA ILE A 93 -0.09 9.47 -0.24
C ILE A 93 -0.60 8.09 0.20
N ILE A 94 -1.69 7.61 -0.39
CA ILE A 94 -2.26 6.30 -0.04
C ILE A 94 -1.31 5.16 -0.43
N SER A 95 -0.62 5.26 -1.57
CA SER A 95 0.38 4.24 -1.94
C SER A 95 1.50 4.14 -0.90
N LYS A 96 1.99 5.28 -0.39
CA LYS A 96 2.99 5.31 0.69
C LYS A 96 2.42 4.80 2.02
N LEU A 97 1.16 5.13 2.34
CA LEU A 97 0.51 4.69 3.57
C LEU A 97 0.34 3.16 3.59
N VAL A 98 -0.15 2.57 2.50
CA VAL A 98 -0.35 1.12 2.40
C VAL A 98 0.98 0.37 2.39
N LYS A 99 1.98 0.84 1.62
CA LYS A 99 3.31 0.20 1.56
C LYS A 99 4.16 0.41 2.82
N GLY A 100 4.00 1.56 3.48
CA GLY A 100 4.74 1.92 4.69
C GLY A 100 4.29 1.15 5.93
N ASN A 101 3.05 0.65 5.95
CA ASN A 101 2.56 -0.19 7.03
C ASN A 101 3.30 -1.54 7.11
N ASP A 102 3.89 -2.04 6.02
CA ASP A 102 4.76 -3.22 6.01
C ASP A 102 6.21 -2.91 6.42
N SER A 103 6.60 -1.61 6.43
CA SER A 103 7.96 -1.14 6.70
C SER A 103 8.07 -0.44 8.06
N SER A 104 7.33 -0.92 9.06
CA SER A 104 7.45 -0.45 10.45
C SER A 104 8.68 -1.05 11.16
N GLU A 105 9.83 -1.07 10.47
CA GLU A 105 11.17 -1.24 11.05
C GLU A 105 12.02 -0.01 10.72
N LEU A 106 11.44 1.19 10.77
CA LEU A 106 12.24 2.40 10.90
C LEU A 106 12.71 2.50 12.35
N GLN A 107 13.87 1.88 12.60
CA GLN A 107 14.67 2.00 13.81
C GLN A 107 14.78 3.50 14.17
N THR A 108 14.19 3.85 15.30
CA THR A 108 14.52 5.10 15.98
C THR A 108 16.01 5.04 16.36
N PRO A 109 16.81 6.09 16.11
CA PRO A 109 18.16 6.15 16.67
C PRO A 109 18.01 6.07 18.18
N LYS A 110 18.60 5.04 18.78
CA LYS A 110 18.74 4.96 20.23
C LYS A 110 19.61 6.16 20.62
N GLU A 111 19.02 7.13 21.32
CA GLU A 111 19.79 8.12 22.07
C GLU A 111 20.58 7.33 23.13
N GLU A 112 21.82 6.95 22.80
CA GLU A 112 22.82 6.64 23.83
C GLU A 112 23.37 7.98 24.31
N GLY A 113 22.84 8.43 25.43
CA GLY A 113 23.50 9.42 26.24
C GLY A 113 24.81 8.88 26.78
N SER A 114 25.87 9.69 26.68
CA SER A 114 27.03 9.71 27.58
C SER A 114 27.73 11.04 27.44
#